data_AF-A0A5E4JB22-F1
#
_entry.id   AF-A0A5E4JB22-F1
#
_cell.length_a   1.000
_cell.length_b   1.000
_cell.length_c   1.000
_cell.angle_alpha   90.00
_cell.angle_beta   90.00
_cell.angle_gamma   90.00
#
_symmetry.space_group_name_H-M   'P 1'
#
loop_
_entity.id
_entity.type
_entity.pdbx_description
1 polymer ?
#
loop_
_entity_poly.entity_id
_entity_poly.type
_entity_poly.pdbx_seq_one_letter_code
_entity_poly.pdbx_strand_id
1 'polypeptide(L)'
;MIFSYRVTSGQEHIVLDMLVNKIKKAPEGISAVFLFPDVKGYIFVEVLDLATARKLSQGIPHVKGVLPKDVNIEEIVSMAEARAQVITVAKGDQVEFTSGPFKGERAKVIRVDETKDTITIELTEVAVPVPITTKSNTVKLIRRADEA
;
A
#
# COMPACT_ATOMS: atom_id res chain seq x y z
N MET A 1 13.15 -17.53 4.07
CA MET A 1 13.24 -17.14 2.64
C MET A 1 11.89 -16.63 2.19
N ILE A 2 11.83 -15.60 1.36
CA ILE A 2 10.59 -14.98 0.90
C ILE A 2 10.39 -15.34 -0.58
N PHE A 3 9.29 -16.00 -0.91
CA PHE A 3 8.98 -16.36 -2.30
C PHE A 3 7.72 -15.65 -2.81
N SER A 4 7.75 -15.27 -4.08
CA SER A 4 6.59 -14.70 -4.78
C SER A 4 5.71 -15.79 -5.38
N TYR A 5 4.42 -15.72 -5.07
CA TYR A 5 3.36 -16.56 -5.62
C TYR A 5 2.67 -15.77 -6.70
N ARG A 6 2.79 -16.24 -7.95
CA ARG A 6 2.07 -15.65 -9.06
C ARG A 6 0.61 -16.08 -8.97
N VAL A 7 -0.30 -15.13 -8.93
CA VAL A 7 -1.74 -15.37 -8.83
C VAL A 7 -2.49 -14.73 -9.99
N THR A 8 -3.76 -15.07 -10.15
CA THR A 8 -4.64 -14.35 -11.08
C THR A 8 -4.87 -12.95 -10.55
N SER A 9 -4.62 -11.92 -11.38
CA SER A 9 -4.83 -10.54 -10.95
C SER A 9 -6.31 -10.28 -10.65
N GLY A 10 -6.58 -9.56 -9.57
CA GLY A 10 -7.93 -9.32 -9.05
C GLY A 10 -8.47 -10.44 -8.14
N GLN A 11 -7.70 -11.50 -7.91
CA GLN A 11 -8.04 -12.63 -7.03
C GLN A 11 -7.10 -12.73 -5.82
N GLU A 12 -6.23 -11.74 -5.61
CA GLU A 12 -5.16 -11.77 -4.61
C GLU A 12 -5.71 -11.98 -3.19
N HIS A 13 -6.78 -11.28 -2.81
CA HIS A 13 -7.42 -11.43 -1.51
C HIS A 13 -8.04 -12.82 -1.30
N ILE A 14 -8.72 -13.33 -2.32
CA ILE A 14 -9.35 -14.67 -2.26
C ILE A 14 -8.27 -15.75 -2.11
N VAL A 15 -7.18 -15.64 -2.87
CA VAL A 15 -6.05 -16.57 -2.75
C VAL A 15 -5.35 -16.43 -1.40
N LEU A 16 -5.20 -15.21 -0.88
CA LEU A 16 -4.65 -14.96 0.45
C LEU A 16 -5.45 -15.70 1.52
N ASP A 17 -6.79 -15.61 1.50
CA ASP A 17 -7.66 -16.29 2.45
C ASP A 17 -7.51 -17.82 2.37
N MET A 18 -7.41 -18.37 1.15
CA MET A 18 -7.18 -19.81 0.94
C MET A 18 -5.81 -20.25 1.50
N LEU A 19 -4.77 -19.46 1.26
CA LEU A 19 -3.42 -19.71 1.79
C LEU A 19 -3.45 -19.70 3.32
N VAL A 20 -4.02 -18.66 3.93
CA VAL A 20 -4.12 -18.55 5.40
C VAL A 20 -4.88 -19.73 5.98
N ASN A 21 -6.00 -20.15 5.38
CA ASN A 21 -6.76 -21.32 5.84
C ASN A 21 -5.98 -22.63 5.71
N LYS A 22 -5.13 -22.77 4.68
CA LYS A 22 -4.25 -23.93 4.52
C LYS A 22 -3.11 -23.92 5.54
N ILE A 23 -2.50 -22.76 5.77
CA ILE A 23 -1.42 -22.55 6.75
C ILE A 23 -1.90 -22.88 8.17
N LYS A 24 -3.10 -22.44 8.55
CA LYS A 24 -3.69 -22.76 9.87
C LYS A 24 -3.81 -24.26 10.14
N LYS A 25 -3.95 -25.09 9.10
CA LYS A 25 -4.04 -26.55 9.22
C LYS A 25 -2.67 -27.23 9.25
N ALA A 26 -1.65 -26.60 8.68
CA ALA A 26 -0.29 -27.13 8.59
C ALA A 26 0.72 -25.96 8.55
N PRO A 27 1.07 -25.38 9.70
CA PRO A 27 1.90 -24.17 9.77
C PRO A 27 3.41 -24.44 9.62
N GLU A 28 3.83 -25.71 9.60
CA GLU A 28 5.24 -26.08 9.57
C GLU A 28 6.02 -25.45 8.40
N GLY A 29 7.09 -24.75 8.73
CA GLY A 29 7.98 -24.12 7.76
C GLY A 29 7.44 -22.84 7.11
N ILE A 30 6.36 -22.24 7.64
CA ILE A 30 5.74 -21.01 7.13
C ILE A 30 5.73 -19.95 8.23
N SER A 31 6.40 -18.83 7.99
CA SER A 31 6.56 -17.76 8.98
C SER A 31 5.52 -16.66 8.80
N ALA A 32 5.31 -16.20 7.55
CA ALA A 32 4.47 -15.04 7.26
C ALA A 32 3.91 -15.05 5.83
N VAL A 33 2.82 -14.32 5.62
CA VAL A 33 2.22 -14.06 4.31
C VAL A 33 1.94 -12.57 4.19
N PHE A 34 2.30 -11.98 3.06
CA PHE A 34 2.15 -10.55 2.78
C PHE A 34 1.43 -10.33 1.46
N LEU A 35 0.55 -9.33 1.45
CA LEU A 35 -0.12 -8.82 0.26
C LEU A 35 0.10 -7.31 0.17
N PHE A 36 0.63 -6.86 -0.96
CA PHE A 36 0.77 -5.45 -1.29
C PHE A 36 -0.29 -5.07 -2.33
N PRO A 37 -1.28 -4.21 -2.00
CA PRO A 37 -2.38 -3.87 -2.92
C PRO A 37 -1.92 -3.31 -4.29
N ASP A 38 -0.77 -2.62 -4.31
CA ASP A 38 -0.19 -2.04 -5.52
C ASP A 38 0.54 -3.06 -6.40
N VAL A 39 0.89 -4.23 -5.85
CA VAL A 39 1.57 -5.30 -6.58
C VAL A 39 0.54 -6.30 -7.09
N LYS A 40 0.00 -6.04 -8.28
CA LYS A 40 -1.02 -6.88 -8.90
C LYS A 40 -0.48 -8.25 -9.32
N GLY A 41 -1.25 -9.29 -9.03
CA GLY A 41 -0.96 -10.66 -9.46
C GLY A 41 0.13 -11.37 -8.66
N TYR A 42 0.53 -10.84 -7.51
CA TYR A 42 1.51 -11.48 -6.63
C TYR A 42 1.10 -11.48 -5.16
N ILE A 43 1.50 -12.54 -4.47
CA ILE A 43 1.47 -12.67 -3.00
C ILE A 43 2.87 -13.08 -2.56
N PHE A 44 3.34 -12.60 -1.42
CA PHE A 44 4.66 -12.95 -0.90
C PHE A 44 4.50 -13.82 0.34
N VAL A 45 5.29 -14.89 0.44
CA VAL A 45 5.23 -15.83 1.58
C VAL A 45 6.63 -16.08 2.08
N GLU A 46 6.84 -15.89 3.37
CA GLU A 46 8.05 -16.28 4.07
C GLU A 46 7.94 -17.73 4.52
N VAL A 47 8.85 -18.57 4.02
CA VAL A 47 8.94 -19.99 4.33
C VAL A 47 10.38 -20.45 4.53
N LEU A 48 10.54 -21.68 5.03
CA LEU A 48 11.83 -22.32 5.27
C LEU A 48 12.64 -22.49 3.97
N ASP A 49 12.02 -23.04 2.92
CA ASP A 49 12.67 -23.36 1.66
C ASP A 49 11.70 -23.36 0.46
N LEU A 50 12.25 -23.48 -0.75
CA LEU A 50 11.47 -23.50 -2.00
C LEU A 50 10.54 -24.72 -2.10
N ALA A 51 10.90 -25.85 -1.49
CA ALA A 51 10.07 -27.05 -1.49
C ALA A 51 8.77 -26.82 -0.70
N THR A 52 8.89 -26.19 0.47
CA THR A 52 7.79 -25.76 1.32
C THR A 52 6.91 -24.75 0.58
N ALA A 53 7.52 -23.78 -0.13
CA ALA A 53 6.76 -22.83 -0.93
C ALA A 53 5.92 -23.52 -2.02
N ARG A 54 6.55 -24.45 -2.77
CA ARG A 54 5.85 -25.21 -3.82
C ARG A 54 4.73 -26.07 -3.23
N LYS A 55 4.97 -26.78 -2.13
CA LYS A 55 3.97 -27.58 -1.42
C LYS A 55 2.78 -26.73 -0.96
N LEU A 56 3.02 -25.53 -0.45
CA LEU A 56 1.97 -24.61 -0.03
C LEU A 56 1.10 -24.16 -1.21
N SER A 57 1.70 -23.89 -2.38
CA SER A 57 0.97 -23.48 -3.59
C SER A 57 0.05 -24.56 -4.19
N GLN A 58 0.34 -25.84 -3.95
CA GLN A 58 -0.40 -26.96 -4.54
C GLN A 58 -1.87 -26.99 -4.12
N GLY A 59 -2.77 -27.15 -5.08
CA GLY A 59 -4.21 -27.27 -4.82
C GLY A 59 -4.88 -25.97 -4.36
N ILE A 60 -4.21 -24.82 -4.46
CA ILE A 60 -4.83 -23.51 -4.27
C ILE A 60 -5.26 -22.97 -5.65
N PRO A 61 -6.57 -22.82 -5.91
CA PRO A 61 -7.08 -22.21 -7.13
C PRO A 61 -6.46 -20.83 -7.40
N HIS A 62 -6.33 -20.47 -8.68
CA HIS A 62 -5.81 -19.18 -9.15
C HIS A 62 -4.33 -18.89 -8.83
N VAL A 63 -3.62 -19.76 -8.12
CA VAL A 63 -2.15 -19.74 -8.04
C VAL A 63 -1.59 -20.34 -9.33
N LYS A 64 -0.78 -19.56 -10.05
CA LYS A 64 -0.13 -19.93 -11.31
C LYS A 64 1.25 -20.56 -11.10
N GLY A 65 1.84 -20.37 -9.92
CA GLY A 65 3.11 -20.96 -9.53
C GLY A 65 3.89 -20.08 -8.56
N VAL A 66 5.03 -20.61 -8.11
CA VAL A 66 5.96 -19.92 -7.20
C VAL A 66 7.23 -19.59 -7.99
N LEU A 67 7.68 -18.34 -7.91
CA LEU A 67 8.97 -17.95 -8.50
C LEU A 67 10.11 -18.58 -7.67
N PRO A 68 11.11 -19.21 -8.32
CA PRO A 68 12.17 -19.93 -7.60
C PRO A 68 13.21 -19.00 -6.97
N LYS A 69 13.22 -17.72 -7.34
CA LYS A 69 14.13 -16.71 -6.81
C LYS A 69 13.61 -16.22 -5.46
N ASP A 70 14.49 -16.21 -4.47
CA ASP A 70 14.25 -15.59 -3.16
C ASP A 70 14.14 -14.06 -3.34
N VAL A 71 13.15 -13.45 -2.70
CA VAL A 71 12.92 -12.01 -2.70
C VAL A 71 13.69 -11.40 -1.55
N ASN A 72 14.47 -10.37 -1.86
CA ASN A 72 15.24 -9.71 -0.83
C ASN A 72 14.33 -8.89 0.10
N ILE A 73 14.63 -8.90 1.41
CA ILE A 73 13.85 -8.17 2.41
C ILE A 73 13.86 -6.66 2.13
N GLU A 74 14.95 -6.09 1.58
CA GLU A 74 14.97 -4.68 1.22
C GLU A 74 13.95 -4.32 0.12
N GLU A 75 13.67 -5.23 -0.81
CA GLU A 75 12.62 -5.02 -1.83
C GLU A 75 11.24 -4.99 -1.18
N ILE A 76 10.99 -5.87 -0.22
CA ILE A 76 9.75 -5.94 0.56
C ILE A 76 9.55 -4.66 1.39
N VAL A 77 10.61 -4.19 2.05
CA VAL A 77 10.59 -2.95 2.85
C VAL A 77 10.29 -1.75 1.94
N SER A 78 10.94 -1.64 0.79
CA SER A 78 10.68 -0.55 -0.16
C SER A 78 9.21 -0.53 -0.64
N MET A 79 8.62 -1.71 -0.90
CA MET A 79 7.19 -1.83 -1.23
C MET A 79 6.28 -1.42 -0.06
N ALA A 80 6.67 -1.72 1.18
CA ALA A 80 5.94 -1.31 2.37
C ALA A 80 6.05 0.19 2.64
N GLU A 81 7.22 0.79 2.45
CA GLU A 81 7.48 2.23 2.64
C GLU A 81 6.74 3.09 1.61
N ALA A 82 6.58 2.62 0.38
CA ALA A 82 5.74 3.28 -0.62
C ALA A 82 4.30 3.50 -0.11
N ARG A 83 3.78 2.61 0.75
CA ARG A 83 2.49 2.79 1.43
C ARG A 83 2.57 3.74 2.62
N ALA A 84 3.70 3.81 3.32
CA ALA A 84 3.88 4.72 4.45
C ALA A 84 3.92 6.20 4.01
N GLN A 85 4.13 6.48 2.72
CA GLN A 85 3.95 7.80 2.13
C GLN A 85 2.47 8.20 1.91
N VAL A 86 1.52 7.56 2.60
CA VAL A 86 0.26 8.24 2.93
C VAL A 86 0.65 9.40 3.84
N ILE A 87 0.86 10.55 3.23
CA ILE A 87 1.27 11.77 3.94
C ILE A 87 0.27 11.98 5.07
N THR A 88 0.77 11.90 6.30
CA THR A 88 -0.02 12.24 7.49
C THR A 88 -0.12 13.76 7.51
N VAL A 89 -1.10 14.28 6.78
CA VAL A 89 -1.50 15.69 6.81
C VAL A 89 -2.44 15.92 7.98
N ALA A 90 -2.15 16.95 8.76
CA ALA A 90 -3.00 17.42 9.84
C ALA A 90 -3.77 18.67 9.42
N LYS A 91 -4.85 18.97 10.14
CA LYS A 91 -5.54 20.25 9.99
C LYS A 91 -4.57 21.39 10.32
N GLY A 92 -4.47 22.36 9.41
CA GLY A 92 -3.60 23.52 9.53
C GLY A 92 -2.30 23.42 8.73
N ASP A 93 -1.93 22.24 8.26
CA ASP A 93 -0.73 22.04 7.45
C ASP A 93 -0.80 22.79 6.12
N GLN A 94 0.35 23.28 5.66
CA GLN A 94 0.51 23.80 4.31
C GLN A 94 1.00 22.68 3.41
N VAL A 95 0.31 22.51 2.29
CA VAL A 95 0.56 21.47 1.30
C VAL A 95 0.64 22.05 -0.10
N GLU A 96 1.31 21.36 -1.01
CA GLU A 96 1.35 21.70 -2.43
C GLU A 96 0.82 20.53 -3.24
N PHE A 97 0.00 20.78 -4.25
CA PHE A 97 -0.50 19.72 -5.12
C PHE A 97 0.61 19.17 -6.02
N THR A 98 0.76 17.84 -6.04
CA THR A 98 1.75 17.14 -6.88
C THR A 98 1.16 16.67 -8.21
N SER A 99 -0.17 16.60 -8.31
CA SER A 99 -0.90 16.07 -9.47
C SER A 99 -2.27 16.73 -9.65
N GLY A 100 -2.91 16.48 -10.80
CA GLY A 100 -4.22 17.02 -11.13
C GLY A 100 -4.20 18.47 -11.65
N PRO A 101 -5.38 19.10 -11.82
CA PRO A 101 -5.51 20.43 -12.42
C PRO A 101 -4.89 21.55 -11.57
N PHE A 102 -4.67 21.31 -10.28
CA PHE A 102 -4.08 22.26 -9.34
C PHE A 102 -2.60 22.02 -9.07
N LYS A 103 -1.93 21.17 -9.87
CA LYS A 103 -0.52 20.81 -9.66
C LYS A 103 0.37 22.06 -9.57
N GLY A 104 1.16 22.15 -8.50
CA GLY A 104 2.06 23.27 -8.20
C GLY A 104 1.44 24.34 -7.29
N GLU A 105 0.12 24.34 -7.11
CA GLU A 105 -0.57 25.28 -6.23
C GLU A 105 -0.39 24.92 -4.75
N ARG A 106 -0.36 25.95 -3.90
CA ARG A 106 -0.27 25.82 -2.45
C ARG A 106 -1.63 25.95 -1.79
N ALA A 107 -1.87 25.10 -0.81
CA ALA A 107 -3.12 25.05 -0.07
C ALA A 107 -2.88 24.83 1.43
N LYS A 108 -3.88 25.20 2.23
CA LYS A 108 -3.94 24.90 3.66
C LYS A 108 -4.98 23.83 3.94
N VAL A 109 -4.66 22.87 4.79
CA VAL A 109 -5.58 21.79 5.17
C VAL A 109 -6.59 22.29 6.18
N ILE A 110 -7.88 22.21 5.86
CA ILE A 110 -8.97 22.65 6.75
C ILE A 110 -9.67 21.46 7.43
N ARG A 111 -9.69 20.30 6.79
CA ARG A 111 -10.30 19.06 7.31
C ARG A 111 -9.60 17.83 6.76
N VAL A 112 -9.46 16.81 7.59
CA VAL A 112 -8.94 15.48 7.20
C VAL A 112 -10.02 14.46 7.52
N ASP A 113 -10.28 13.55 6.58
CA ASP A 113 -11.18 12.42 6.72
C ASP A 113 -10.37 11.13 6.55
N GLU A 114 -9.86 10.62 7.66
CA GLU A 114 -8.98 9.44 7.70
C GLU A 114 -9.70 8.17 7.23
N THR A 115 -11.02 8.10 7.39
CA THR A 115 -11.80 6.92 6.98
C THR A 115 -11.87 6.80 5.47
N LYS A 116 -11.94 7.95 4.77
CA LYS A 116 -12.05 8.01 3.30
C LYS A 116 -10.74 8.32 2.59
N ASP A 117 -9.67 8.58 3.34
CA ASP A 117 -8.38 9.09 2.83
C ASP A 117 -8.57 10.33 1.95
N THR A 118 -9.40 11.26 2.42
CA THR A 118 -9.68 12.53 1.74
C THR A 118 -9.37 13.72 2.63
N ILE A 119 -8.83 14.78 2.02
CA ILE A 119 -8.57 16.05 2.67
C ILE A 119 -9.37 17.15 2.01
N THR A 120 -9.89 18.06 2.83
CA THR A 120 -10.46 19.33 2.36
C THR A 120 -9.44 20.43 2.60
N ILE A 121 -9.14 21.19 1.55
CA ILE A 121 -8.06 22.17 1.52
C ILE A 121 -8.53 23.49 0.88
N GLU A 122 -7.91 24.59 1.26
CA GLU A 122 -8.15 25.93 0.71
C GLU A 122 -6.88 26.46 0.03
N LEU A 123 -7.00 26.91 -1.23
CA LEU A 123 -5.87 27.48 -1.96
C LEU A 123 -5.42 28.80 -1.32
N THR A 124 -4.12 28.99 -1.16
CA THR A 124 -3.56 30.18 -0.48
C THR A 124 -3.32 31.35 -1.45
N GLU A 125 -3.13 31.07 -2.74
CA GLU A 125 -2.77 32.08 -3.76
C GLU A 125 -3.99 32.65 -4.52
N VAL A 126 -5.21 32.38 -4.05
CA VAL A 126 -6.46 32.86 -4.69
C VAL A 126 -7.12 33.97 -3.87
N ALA A 127 -7.71 34.96 -4.56
CA ALA A 127 -8.38 36.09 -3.93
C ALA A 127 -9.63 35.71 -3.10
N VAL A 128 -10.29 34.60 -3.47
CA VAL A 128 -11.45 34.05 -2.76
C VAL A 128 -11.19 32.57 -2.49
N PRO A 129 -11.00 32.16 -1.23
CA PRO A 129 -10.72 30.76 -0.90
C PRO A 129 -11.98 29.92 -1.10
N VAL A 130 -11.86 28.88 -1.93
CA VAL A 130 -12.91 27.87 -2.14
C VAL A 130 -12.39 26.54 -1.57
N PRO A 131 -13.16 25.86 -0.69
CA PRO A 131 -12.75 24.57 -0.16
C PRO A 131 -12.87 23.48 -1.22
N ILE A 132 -11.77 22.76 -1.46
CA ILE A 132 -11.68 21.65 -2.42
C ILE A 132 -11.42 20.36 -1.65
N THR A 133 -12.14 19.29 -1.98
CA THR A 133 -11.88 17.96 -1.39
C THR A 133 -11.15 17.08 -2.40
N THR A 134 -10.00 16.53 -2.01
CA THR A 134 -9.15 15.65 -2.83
C THR A 134 -8.61 14.49 -2.00
N LYS A 135 -7.95 13.52 -2.63
CA LYS A 135 -7.24 12.44 -1.93
C LYS A 135 -5.94 12.93 -1.32
N SER A 136 -5.57 12.42 -0.15
CA SER A 136 -4.36 12.81 0.59
C SER A 136 -3.07 12.58 -0.21
N ASN A 137 -3.06 11.59 -1.11
CA ASN A 137 -1.90 11.26 -1.94
C ASN A 137 -1.65 12.23 -3.13
N THR A 138 -2.54 13.20 -3.36
CA THR A 138 -2.40 14.17 -4.46
C THR A 138 -1.63 15.43 -4.10
N VAL A 139 -1.21 15.54 -2.84
CA VAL A 139 -0.50 16.69 -2.29
C VAL A 139 0.84 16.25 -1.69
N LYS A 140 1.74 17.20 -1.41
CA LYS A 140 2.95 17.01 -0.59
C LYS A 140 2.93 18.01 0.56
N LEU A 141 3.39 17.60 1.73
CA LEU A 141 3.53 18.48 2.89
C LEU A 141 4.66 19.49 2.64
N ILE A 142 4.38 20.78 2.83
CA ILE A 142 5.36 21.87 2.75
C ILE A 142 5.77 22.33 4.14
N ARG A 143 4.80 22.51 5.05
CA ARG A 143 5.03 22.97 6.41
C ARG A 143 3.95 22.41 7.35
N ARG A 144 4.37 21.97 8.54
CA ARG A 144 3.42 21.55 9.58
C ARG A 144 2.82 22.74 10.32
N ALA A 145 1.60 22.57 10.80
CA ALA A 145 0.91 23.58 11.62
C ALA A 145 1.71 23.99 12.87
N ASP A 146 2.47 23.07 13.47
CA ASP A 146 3.22 23.28 14.72
C ASP A 146 4.52 24.09 14.55
N GLU A 147 4.96 24.29 13.31
CA GLU A 147 6.18 25.05 13.00
C GLU A 147 5.88 26.52 12.67
N ALA A 148 4.65 27.01 12.90
CA ALA A 148 4.20 28.37 12.61
C ALA A 148 4.26 29.31 13.81
#